data_AF-A0AAN8Z204-F1
#
_entry.id   AF-A0AAN8Z204-F1
#
_cell.length_a   1.000
_cell.length_b   1.000
_cell.length_c   1.000
_cell.angle_alpha   90.00
_cell.angle_beta   90.00
_cell.angle_gamma   90.00
#
_symmetry.space_group_name_H-M   'P 1'
#
loop_
_entity.id
_entity.type
_entity.pdbx_description
1 polymer ?
#
loop_
_entity_poly.entity_id
_entity_poly.type
_entity_poly.pdbx_seq_one_letter_code
_entity_poly.pdbx_strand_id
1 'polypeptide(L)'
;MDPLKGDGEDGVVNLSNVVFLTQRIAETLDVEIKRWATGKEGNLRALLSTLQYVLWPECGWQPVSLTDLITAAAVKKVYRKATLCIHPDKVQQKGANLQQKYIAEKVFDLLKISVLRGKTHFAP
;
A
#
# COMPACT_ATOMS: atom_id res chain seq x y z
N MET A 1 -45.48 42.37 4.04
CA MET A 1 -45.08 41.99 2.67
C MET A 1 -43.58 41.87 2.76
N ASP A 2 -43.14 40.68 3.10
CA ASP A 2 -41.78 40.38 3.51
C ASP A 2 -41.20 39.47 2.43
N PRO A 3 -40.16 39.89 1.69
CA PRO A 3 -39.50 38.99 0.76
C PRO A 3 -38.45 38.18 1.51
N LEU A 4 -38.77 36.91 1.76
CA LEU A 4 -37.82 35.86 2.11
C LEU A 4 -36.74 35.79 1.01
N LYS A 5 -35.54 36.27 1.30
CA LYS A 5 -34.34 35.92 0.53
C LYS A 5 -33.67 34.77 1.26
N GLY A 6 -33.98 33.55 0.79
CA GLY A 6 -33.38 32.32 1.27
C GLY A 6 -31.86 32.36 1.19
N ASP A 7 -31.25 32.02 2.32
CA ASP A 7 -29.83 31.88 2.55
C ASP A 7 -29.21 30.89 1.56
N GLY A 8 -28.07 31.29 0.99
CA GLY A 8 -27.19 30.37 0.28
C GLY A 8 -26.58 29.40 1.29
N GLU A 9 -27.08 28.17 1.33
CA GLU A 9 -26.41 27.07 2.00
C GLU A 9 -25.21 26.62 1.16
N ASP A 10 -24.13 27.40 1.27
CA ASP A 10 -22.84 27.11 0.66
C ASP A 10 -22.21 25.89 1.36
N GLY A 11 -22.40 24.71 0.78
CA GLY A 11 -21.31 23.80 0.42
C GLY A 11 -20.33 23.31 1.50
N VAL A 12 -20.66 23.30 2.78
CA VAL A 12 -19.81 22.67 3.80
C VAL A 12 -19.93 21.15 3.69
N VAL A 13 -19.14 20.55 2.81
CA VAL A 13 -18.80 19.12 2.91
C VAL A 13 -18.27 18.87 4.33
N ASN A 14 -19.09 18.19 5.14
CA ASN A 14 -18.83 18.06 6.56
C ASN A 14 -17.54 17.23 6.76
N LEU A 15 -16.47 17.86 7.27
CA LEU A 15 -15.18 17.24 7.55
C LEU A 15 -15.33 15.93 8.36
N SER A 16 -16.35 15.84 9.22
CA SER A 16 -16.68 14.62 9.97
C SER A 16 -17.06 13.44 9.08
N ASN A 17 -17.82 13.66 7.99
CA ASN A 17 -18.15 12.62 7.02
C ASN A 17 -16.90 12.17 6.24
N VAL A 18 -16.03 13.12 5.87
CA VAL A 18 -14.78 12.85 5.14
C VAL A 18 -13.79 12.04 5.98
N VAL A 19 -13.64 12.39 7.26
CA VAL A 19 -12.80 11.64 8.22
C VAL A 19 -13.37 10.24 8.45
N PHE A 20 -14.68 10.11 8.63
CA PHE A 20 -15.33 8.81 8.83
C PHE A 20 -15.22 7.89 7.61
N LEU A 21 -15.36 8.43 6.40
CA LEU A 21 -15.13 7.72 5.13
C LEU A 21 -13.70 7.22 5.01
N THR A 22 -12.72 8.08 5.31
CA THR A 22 -11.29 7.74 5.28
C THR A 22 -10.96 6.61 6.25
N GLN A 23 -11.54 6.65 7.45
CA GLN A 23 -11.31 5.63 8.48
C GLN A 23 -11.85 4.26 8.07
N ARG A 24 -13.08 4.19 7.56
CA ARG A 24 -13.68 2.92 7.11
C ARG A 24 -12.93 2.29 5.93
N ILE A 25 -12.43 3.13 5.03
CA ILE A 25 -11.58 2.69 3.92
C ILE A 25 -10.29 2.08 4.46
N ALA A 26 -9.61 2.79 5.38
CA ALA A 26 -8.37 2.30 5.99
C ALA A 26 -8.58 0.96 6.70
N GLU A 27 -9.65 0.81 7.49
CA GLU A 27 -9.98 -0.44 8.20
C GLU A 27 -10.18 -1.61 7.24
N THR A 28 -10.93 -1.40 6.16
CA THR A 28 -11.19 -2.44 5.16
C THR A 28 -9.89 -2.87 4.47
N LEU A 29 -9.06 -1.91 4.08
CA LEU A 29 -7.77 -2.18 3.46
C LEU A 29 -6.79 -2.84 4.43
N ASP A 30 -6.79 -2.45 5.70
CA ASP A 30 -6.00 -3.09 6.75
C ASP A 30 -6.33 -4.57 6.86
N VAL A 31 -7.61 -4.92 6.88
CA VAL A 31 -8.06 -6.32 6.96
C VAL A 31 -7.56 -7.10 5.75
N GLU A 32 -7.67 -6.52 4.55
CA GLU A 32 -7.22 -7.17 3.31
C GLU A 32 -5.70 -7.35 3.27
N ILE A 33 -4.94 -6.32 3.62
CA ILE A 33 -3.47 -6.35 3.65
C ILE A 33 -2.97 -7.32 4.73
N LYS A 34 -3.58 -7.33 5.91
CA LYS A 34 -3.25 -8.28 6.99
C LYS A 34 -3.57 -9.71 6.56
N ARG A 35 -4.75 -9.94 5.99
CA ARG A 35 -5.13 -11.27 5.47
C ARG A 35 -4.16 -11.74 4.40
N TRP A 36 -3.75 -10.85 3.50
CA TRP A 36 -2.73 -11.16 2.51
C TRP A 36 -1.40 -11.52 3.17
N ALA A 37 -0.93 -10.72 4.12
CA ALA A 37 0.37 -10.90 4.80
C ALA A 37 0.42 -12.11 5.75
N THR A 38 -0.73 -12.52 6.29
CA THR A 38 -0.83 -13.61 7.28
C THR A 38 -0.12 -14.87 6.78
N GLY A 39 0.78 -15.41 7.60
CA GLY A 39 1.54 -16.62 7.28
C GLY A 39 2.74 -16.40 6.36
N LYS A 40 2.97 -15.17 5.87
CA LYS A 40 4.17 -14.79 5.09
C LYS A 40 4.90 -13.56 5.65
N GLU A 41 4.51 -13.07 6.81
CA GLU A 41 5.17 -11.97 7.51
C GLU A 41 6.66 -12.28 7.77
N GLY A 42 7.55 -11.38 7.37
CA GLY A 42 8.99 -11.57 7.49
C GLY A 42 9.61 -12.47 6.40
N ASN A 43 8.81 -13.18 5.59
CA ASN A 43 9.31 -13.93 4.44
C ASN A 43 9.26 -13.05 3.18
N LEU A 44 10.37 -12.37 2.90
CA LEU A 44 10.47 -11.46 1.77
C LEU A 44 10.16 -12.12 0.42
N ARG A 45 10.57 -13.38 0.20
CA ARG A 45 10.32 -14.07 -1.07
C ARG A 45 8.83 -14.33 -1.27
N ALA A 46 8.16 -14.82 -0.23
CA ALA A 46 6.71 -15.08 -0.27
C ALA A 46 5.92 -13.79 -0.50
N LEU A 47 6.29 -12.69 0.18
CA LEU A 47 5.67 -11.38 -0.02
C LEU A 47 5.85 -10.90 -1.48
N LEU A 48 7.08 -10.89 -1.99
CA LEU A 48 7.36 -10.43 -3.36
C LEU A 48 6.61 -11.24 -4.42
N SER A 49 6.55 -12.57 -4.28
CA SER A 49 5.88 -13.44 -5.26
C SER A 49 4.35 -13.30 -5.32
N THR A 50 3.76 -12.61 -4.34
CA THR A 50 2.30 -12.49 -4.18
C THR A 50 1.82 -11.04 -4.15
N LEU A 51 2.67 -10.06 -4.51
CA LEU A 51 2.32 -8.64 -4.53
C LEU A 51 1.16 -8.30 -5.46
N GLN A 52 0.98 -9.04 -6.56
CA GLN A 52 -0.10 -8.85 -7.53
C GLN A 52 -1.51 -9.01 -6.94
N TYR A 53 -1.65 -9.64 -5.76
CA TYR A 53 -2.94 -9.82 -5.10
C TYR A 53 -3.32 -8.67 -4.16
N VAL A 54 -2.40 -7.74 -3.89
CA VAL A 54 -2.64 -6.61 -2.99
C VAL A 54 -2.39 -5.26 -3.67
N LEU A 55 -1.60 -5.24 -4.75
CA LEU A 55 -1.35 -4.02 -5.52
C LEU A 55 -2.42 -3.79 -6.59
N TRP A 56 -2.60 -2.52 -6.95
CA TRP A 56 -3.52 -2.11 -8.01
C TRP A 56 -2.87 -2.20 -9.39
N PRO A 57 -3.64 -2.42 -10.48
CA PRO A 57 -3.11 -2.65 -11.82
C PRO A 57 -2.17 -1.54 -12.35
N GLU A 58 -2.46 -0.28 -12.05
CA GLU A 58 -1.75 0.89 -12.57
C GLU A 58 -0.42 1.17 -11.86
N CYS A 59 -0.06 0.41 -10.81
CA CYS A 59 1.21 0.61 -10.10
C CYS A 59 2.43 0.20 -10.95
N GLY A 60 2.22 -0.58 -12.01
CA GLY A 60 3.28 -1.09 -12.89
C GLY A 60 4.01 -2.31 -12.34
N TRP A 61 3.44 -3.00 -11.34
CA TRP A 61 3.97 -4.27 -10.85
C TRP A 61 3.77 -5.38 -11.88
N GLN A 62 4.73 -6.28 -11.96
CA GLN A 62 4.65 -7.49 -12.77
C GLN A 62 4.80 -8.70 -11.84
N PRO A 63 3.90 -9.71 -11.92
CA PRO A 63 4.02 -10.91 -11.10
C PRO A 63 5.38 -11.58 -11.24
N VAL A 64 5.93 -12.05 -10.12
CA VAL A 64 7.23 -12.73 -10.07
C VAL A 64 7.05 -14.08 -9.41
N SER A 65 7.58 -15.14 -10.03
CA SER A 65 7.48 -16.49 -9.47
C SER A 65 8.48 -16.70 -8.32
N LEU A 66 8.23 -17.68 -7.44
CA LEU A 66 9.22 -18.07 -6.42
C LEU A 66 10.49 -18.65 -7.05
N THR A 67 10.39 -19.27 -8.23
CA THR A 67 11.54 -19.78 -8.99
C THR A 67 12.46 -18.66 -9.47
N ASP A 68 11.93 -17.46 -9.71
CA ASP A 68 12.74 -16.27 -10.03
C ASP A 68 13.39 -15.63 -8.79
N LEU A 69 13.07 -16.10 -7.58
CA LEU A 69 13.50 -15.54 -6.29
C LEU A 69 14.45 -16.47 -5.51
N ILE A 70 15.09 -17.42 -6.19
CA ILE A 70 16.00 -18.40 -5.56
C ILE A 70 17.22 -17.68 -4.97
N THR A 71 17.93 -16.88 -5.78
CA THR A 71 19.19 -16.25 -5.38
C THR A 71 18.99 -14.93 -4.64
N ALA A 72 19.89 -14.61 -3.70
CA ALA A 72 19.85 -13.35 -2.98
C ALA A 72 19.94 -12.12 -3.91
N ALA A 73 20.68 -12.23 -5.01
CA ALA A 73 20.79 -11.19 -6.03
C ALA A 73 19.44 -10.95 -6.73
N ALA A 74 18.72 -12.02 -7.09
CA ALA A 74 17.41 -11.92 -7.71
C ALA A 74 16.37 -11.32 -6.74
N VAL A 75 16.36 -11.76 -5.48
CA VAL A 75 15.51 -11.18 -4.43
C VAL A 75 15.77 -9.69 -4.26
N LYS A 76 17.05 -9.27 -4.19
CA LYS A 76 17.43 -7.85 -4.07
C LYS A 76 16.98 -7.04 -5.29
N LYS A 77 17.07 -7.59 -6.49
CA LYS A 77 16.62 -6.94 -7.74
C LYS A 77 15.11 -6.75 -7.75
N VAL A 78 14.35 -7.79 -7.40
CA VAL A 78 12.89 -7.75 -7.38
C VAL A 78 12.37 -6.85 -6.25
N TYR A 79 12.98 -6.90 -5.07
CA TYR A 79 12.69 -5.97 -3.98
C TYR A 79 12.85 -4.50 -4.42
N ARG A 80 13.95 -4.16 -5.10
CA ARG A 80 14.16 -2.80 -5.63
C ARG A 80 13.05 -2.39 -6.60
N LYS A 81 12.65 -3.29 -7.51
CA LYS A 81 11.52 -3.03 -8.42
C LYS A 81 10.23 -2.77 -7.64
N ALA A 82 9.91 -3.63 -6.66
CA ALA A 82 8.72 -3.47 -5.82
C ALA A 82 8.73 -2.10 -5.14
N THR A 83 9.84 -1.75 -4.47
CA THR A 83 9.95 -0.45 -3.79
C THR A 83 9.78 0.74 -4.72
N LEU A 84 10.16 0.66 -6.00
CA LEU A 84 9.93 1.73 -6.97
C LEU A 84 8.46 1.85 -7.40
N CYS A 85 7.76 0.73 -7.53
CA CYS A 85 6.34 0.70 -7.89
C CYS A 85 5.46 1.32 -6.79
N ILE A 86 5.79 1.05 -5.53
CA ILE A 86 4.96 1.42 -4.37
C ILE A 86 5.61 2.48 -3.47
N HIS A 87 6.68 3.13 -3.91
CA HIS A 87 7.28 4.22 -3.11
C HIS A 87 6.24 5.34 -2.93
N PRO A 88 6.01 5.88 -1.72
CA PRO A 88 5.00 6.91 -1.48
C PRO A 88 5.18 8.15 -2.38
N ASP A 89 6.42 8.61 -2.59
CA ASP A 89 6.74 9.71 -3.53
C ASP A 89 6.30 9.40 -4.97
N LYS A 90 6.55 8.17 -5.46
CA LYS A 90 6.21 7.79 -6.84
C LYS A 90 4.71 7.58 -7.02
N VAL A 91 4.06 7.01 -6.02
CA VAL A 91 2.61 6.82 -5.97
C VAL A 91 1.91 8.18 -5.93
N GLN A 92 2.43 9.13 -5.14
CA GLN A 92 1.94 10.51 -5.10
C GLN A 92 2.12 11.23 -6.45
N GLN A 93 3.27 11.11 -7.10
CA GLN A 93 3.54 11.72 -8.42
C GLN A 93 2.61 11.20 -9.51
N LYS A 94 2.13 9.95 -9.41
CA LYS A 94 1.19 9.34 -10.36
C LYS A 94 -0.28 9.68 -10.11
N GLY A 95 -0.58 10.57 -9.16
CA GLY A 95 -1.96 10.95 -8.85
C GLY A 95 -2.78 9.88 -8.16
N ALA A 96 -2.13 9.02 -7.36
CA ALA A 96 -2.81 7.93 -6.68
C ALA A 96 -3.93 8.40 -5.74
N ASN A 97 -5.01 7.62 -5.67
CA ASN A 97 -6.10 7.87 -4.75
C ASN A 97 -5.73 7.48 -3.30
N LEU A 98 -6.61 7.81 -2.35
CA LEU A 98 -6.39 7.54 -0.93
C LEU A 98 -6.13 6.04 -0.64
N GLN A 99 -6.87 5.14 -1.29
CA GLN A 99 -6.72 3.69 -1.10
C GLN A 99 -5.35 3.21 -1.57
N GLN A 100 -4.92 3.67 -2.75
CA GLN A 100 -3.64 3.30 -3.34
C GLN A 100 -2.46 3.81 -2.48
N LYS A 101 -2.56 5.04 -1.94
CA LYS A 101 -1.56 5.56 -1.00
C LYS A 101 -1.48 4.70 0.26
N TYR A 102 -2.62 4.30 0.80
CA TYR A 102 -2.69 3.45 1.99
C TYR A 102 -2.06 2.08 1.76
N ILE A 103 -2.45 1.40 0.67
CA ILE A 103 -1.88 0.11 0.27
C ILE A 103 -0.37 0.24 0.08
N ALA A 104 0.09 1.28 -0.63
CA ALA A 104 1.50 1.52 -0.89
C ALA A 104 2.29 1.61 0.41
N GLU A 105 1.84 2.45 1.35
CA GLU A 105 2.50 2.66 2.63
C GLU A 105 2.61 1.36 3.44
N LYS A 106 1.49 0.67 3.66
CA LYS A 106 1.46 -0.56 4.46
C LYS A 106 2.29 -1.68 3.83
N VAL A 107 2.17 -1.89 2.52
CA VAL A 107 2.93 -2.94 1.84
C VAL A 107 4.43 -2.59 1.82
N PHE A 108 4.79 -1.32 1.62
CA PHE A 108 6.17 -0.87 1.66
C PHE A 108 6.82 -1.15 3.02
N ASP A 109 6.10 -0.85 4.12
CA ASP A 109 6.57 -1.13 5.47
C ASP A 109 6.76 -2.62 5.73
N LEU A 110 5.82 -3.48 5.30
CA LEU A 110 5.94 -4.93 5.42
C LEU A 110 7.18 -5.48 4.69
N LEU A 111 7.46 -4.96 3.48
CA LEU A 111 8.65 -5.34 2.73
C LEU A 111 9.94 -4.89 3.45
N LYS A 112 9.95 -3.66 3.99
CA LYS A 112 11.08 -3.11 4.75
C LYS A 112 11.37 -3.92 6.02
N ILE A 113 10.33 -4.25 6.80
CA ILE A 113 10.44 -5.08 8.01
C ILE A 113 11.02 -6.46 7.66
N SER A 114 10.57 -7.06 6.56
CA SER A 114 11.05 -8.37 6.11
C SER A 114 12.52 -8.35 5.72
N VAL A 115 12.99 -7.28 5.07
CA VAL A 115 14.42 -7.08 4.79
C VAL A 115 15.24 -6.89 6.07
N LEU A 116 14.73 -6.13 7.04
CA LEU A 116 15.43 -5.89 8.31
C LEU A 116 15.58 -7.17 9.14
N ARG A 117 14.52 -8.00 9.22
CA ARG A 117 14.58 -9.32 9.87
C ARG A 117 15.57 -10.28 9.20
N GLY A 118 15.73 -10.21 7.87
CA GLY A 118 16.74 -11.01 7.18
C GLY A 118 18.18 -10.60 7.49
N LYS A 119 18.41 -9.35 7.91
CA LYS A 119 19.74 -8.83 8.27
C LYS A 119 20.20 -9.22 9.67
N THR A 120 19.27 -9.47 10.60
CA THR A 120 19.60 -9.86 11.98
C THR A 120 20.15 -11.29 12.10
N HIS A 121 20.09 -12.09 11.03
CA HIS A 121 20.66 -13.44 10.97
C HIS A 121 22.03 -13.49 10.25
N PHE A 122 22.58 -12.33 9.89
CA PHE A 122 23.89 -12.14 9.25
C PHE A 122 24.71 -11.07 9.98
N ALA A 123 24.71 -11.11 11.32
CA ALA A 123 25.78 -10.51 12.11
C ALA A 123 26.70 -11.66 12.58
N PRO A 124 28.03 -11.51 12.49
CA PRO A 124 29.00 -12.55 12.87
C PRO A 124 28.91 -12.94 14.34
#